data_AF-A0A927R7U6-F1
#
_entry.id   AF-A0A927R7U6-F1
#
_cell.length_a   1.000
_cell.length_b   1.000
_cell.length_c   1.000
_cell.angle_alpha   90.00
_cell.angle_beta   90.00
_cell.angle_gamma   90.00
#
_symmetry.space_group_name_H-M   'P 1'
#
loop_
_entity.id
_entity.type
_entity.pdbx_description
1 polymer ?
#
loop_
_entity_poly.entity_id
_entity_poly.type
_entity_poly.pdbx_seq_one_letter_code
_entity_poly.pdbx_strand_id
1 'polypeptide(L)'
;MSTQNDFRQLATIELRRVFTSLGMPVTAFHQTGTPGPLFDTVLNTDPSRPNGLWLFKGAEYFLYDLETGSIEEGPRLIAGNFAGDSLPQMFRSGIHSTVWGGPAFPHLWYAFKDEMFVRINSSTAVPGTAGESAWRVDFGPRGVLGEWATGAWTNPDGSWRTSGVPVALHGVGSRFHGMIHFFKDGQYVRHNLNTGGTDAGPMPIRQAWNLPEDFPTSIDVAFYGTGQNEENIFFIAGLRYVLYDFRQNRVLDQGSVENRFPAFAQFLGRPQLFLVEDYALETLVGAPHLGRLIDTRSIGAGSTIKRILVTETLDTSKTSLGQSLLTSQESSVVSNFYDRVDKNTSSGGSTESYKYQLNAQAHADANATSLWGGEANATLNVQGGTNTTRAGFNKATFNSMQTQVDEAKKQTEQKTYNSEDEFTQSAKILKKEIFEEKNSTDKVRVYEFYEQLQPYLTLLVLRHVRVGYSDGTTRPEVVELSALRGLLDRVLVEPARQTQLTGYLGRELANVTDQEGKPRSLLMDSSDLVLLRNVTSTYQVQRADGTAQTITVRGIITGDRTWVEPTYTITCVQV
;
A
#
# COMPACT_ATOMS: atom_id res chain seq x y z
N MET A 1 -20.97 36.28 -19.75
CA MET A 1 -19.78 35.91 -20.57
C MET A 1 -18.51 35.70 -19.74
N SER A 2 -18.45 36.02 -18.43
CA SER A 2 -17.20 35.96 -17.64
C SER A 2 -16.84 34.60 -17.02
N THR A 3 -17.73 33.59 -17.04
CA THR A 3 -17.50 32.30 -16.36
C THR A 3 -16.87 31.23 -17.25
N GLN A 4 -16.70 31.49 -18.55
CA GLN A 4 -16.24 30.49 -19.50
C GLN A 4 -14.72 30.23 -19.41
N ASN A 5 -13.97 31.18 -18.86
CA ASN A 5 -12.52 31.10 -18.65
C ASN A 5 -12.11 30.73 -17.22
N ASP A 6 -13.07 30.50 -16.32
CA ASP A 6 -12.80 30.16 -14.93
C ASP A 6 -12.35 28.71 -14.79
N PHE A 7 -11.37 28.49 -13.90
CA PHE A 7 -11.12 27.19 -13.32
C PHE A 7 -12.36 26.75 -12.54
N ARG A 8 -12.91 25.60 -12.90
CA ARG A 8 -14.04 24.96 -12.23
C ARG A 8 -13.58 23.71 -11.50
N GLN A 9 -14.15 23.45 -10.33
CA GLN A 9 -13.88 22.22 -9.60
C GLN A 9 -14.33 21.02 -10.44
N LEU A 10 -13.42 20.09 -10.66
CA LEU A 10 -13.66 18.85 -11.39
C LEU A 10 -13.94 17.70 -10.43
N ALA A 11 -13.08 17.54 -9.42
CA ALA A 11 -13.15 16.42 -8.49
C ALA A 11 -12.51 16.77 -7.15
N THR A 12 -12.99 16.08 -6.10
CA THR A 12 -12.35 16.05 -4.78
C THR A 12 -12.16 14.60 -4.38
N ILE A 13 -10.93 14.24 -4.05
CA ILE A 13 -10.57 12.88 -3.62
C ILE A 13 -10.01 12.98 -2.22
N GLU A 14 -10.71 12.39 -1.24
CA GLU A 14 -10.21 12.25 0.11
C GLU A 14 -9.12 11.18 0.12
N LEU A 15 -7.93 11.53 0.59
CA LEU A 15 -6.81 10.61 0.71
C LEU A 15 -6.95 9.76 1.97
N ARG A 16 -6.31 8.60 1.95
CA ARG A 16 -6.11 7.79 3.15
C ARG A 16 -5.37 8.60 4.20
N ARG A 17 -5.73 8.38 5.46
CA ARG A 17 -5.14 9.08 6.61
C ARG A 17 -3.63 8.90 6.62
N VAL A 18 -2.91 10.00 6.84
CA VAL A 18 -1.46 9.98 7.00
C VAL A 18 -1.14 9.88 8.47
N PHE A 19 -0.36 8.86 8.85
CA PHE A 19 0.14 8.69 10.21
C PHE A 19 1.61 9.11 10.26
N THR A 20 1.91 10.12 11.08
CA THR A 20 3.28 10.56 11.36
C THR A 20 3.62 10.17 12.80
N SER A 21 4.65 9.34 12.98
CA SER A 21 5.09 8.98 14.32
C SER A 21 5.65 10.20 15.06
N LEU A 22 5.26 10.33 16.33
CA LEU A 22 5.78 11.34 17.26
C LEU A 22 7.01 10.85 18.03
N GLY A 23 7.67 9.77 17.58
CA GLY A 23 9.04 9.36 17.98
C GLY A 23 9.28 9.09 19.48
N MET A 24 8.23 8.86 20.27
CA MET A 24 8.34 8.66 21.71
C MET A 24 8.98 7.29 22.04
N PRO A 25 9.89 7.21 23.04
CA PRO A 25 10.46 5.93 23.44
C PRO A 25 9.40 5.06 24.13
N VAL A 26 9.51 3.74 24.00
CA VAL A 26 8.58 2.77 24.60
C VAL A 26 8.45 2.95 26.12
N THR A 27 9.54 3.36 26.78
CA THR A 27 9.57 3.63 28.23
C THR A 27 8.68 4.80 28.67
N ALA A 28 8.21 5.63 27.73
CA ALA A 28 7.28 6.74 28.02
C ALA A 28 5.85 6.25 28.28
N PHE A 29 5.51 5.03 27.89
CA PHE A 29 4.16 4.50 27.89
C PHE A 29 3.91 3.55 29.04
N HIS A 30 2.68 3.54 29.56
CA HIS A 30 2.23 2.43 30.40
C HIS A 30 2.36 1.13 29.58
N GLN A 31 2.95 0.08 30.15
CA GLN A 31 3.00 -1.22 29.48
C GLN A 31 1.58 -1.73 29.26
N THR A 32 1.14 -1.76 28.01
CA THR A 32 -0.19 -2.24 27.63
C THR A 32 -0.05 -3.49 26.78
N GLY A 33 -0.54 -4.61 27.33
CA GLY A 33 -0.70 -5.88 26.62
C GLY A 33 0.58 -6.68 26.40
N THR A 34 0.42 -7.99 26.28
CA THR A 34 1.45 -8.85 25.66
C THR A 34 1.51 -8.48 24.18
N PRO A 35 2.69 -8.16 23.61
CA PRO A 35 2.82 -7.87 22.19
C PRO A 35 2.17 -8.98 21.37
N GLY A 36 1.33 -8.60 20.39
CA GLY A 36 0.79 -9.56 19.43
C GLY A 36 1.90 -10.18 18.57
N PRO A 37 1.57 -11.22 17.78
CA PRO A 37 2.54 -11.86 16.91
C PRO A 37 3.13 -10.84 15.92
N LEU A 38 4.43 -10.98 15.62
CA LEU A 38 5.14 -10.07 14.72
C LEU A 38 4.63 -10.15 13.28
N PHE A 39 4.26 -11.35 12.88
CA PHE A 39 3.76 -11.71 11.56
C PHE A 39 2.57 -12.63 11.77
N ASP A 40 1.60 -12.59 10.84
CA ASP A 40 0.51 -13.55 10.87
C ASP A 40 1.05 -14.95 10.54
N THR A 41 2.04 -15.04 9.65
CA THR A 41 2.76 -16.28 9.33
C THR A 41 4.07 -16.00 8.62
N VAL A 42 4.92 -17.01 8.52
CA VAL A 42 6.13 -17.01 7.70
C VAL A 42 6.18 -18.23 6.79
N LEU A 43 6.97 -18.15 5.73
CA LEU A 43 7.13 -19.24 4.78
C LEU A 43 8.57 -19.28 4.29
N ASN A 44 9.28 -20.37 4.59
CA ASN A 44 10.56 -20.65 3.94
C ASN A 44 10.35 -20.69 2.41
N THR A 45 11.20 -20.01 1.67
CA THR A 45 11.15 -20.00 0.21
C THR A 45 11.65 -21.32 -0.38
N ASP A 46 11.44 -21.48 -1.67
CA ASP A 46 11.88 -22.67 -2.40
C ASP A 46 13.41 -22.70 -2.60
N PRO A 47 13.99 -23.84 -3.04
CA PRO A 47 15.43 -23.98 -3.22
C PRO A 47 16.10 -22.99 -4.18
N SER A 48 15.36 -22.27 -5.02
CA SER A 48 15.88 -21.17 -5.86
C SER A 48 16.24 -19.92 -5.04
N ARG A 49 15.70 -19.79 -3.83
CA ARG A 49 16.01 -18.74 -2.86
C ARG A 49 16.27 -19.41 -1.49
N PRO A 50 17.38 -20.13 -1.30
CA PRO A 50 17.58 -20.94 -0.08
C PRO A 50 17.65 -20.13 1.22
N ASN A 51 17.98 -18.83 1.13
CA ASN A 51 18.05 -17.93 2.28
C ASN A 51 16.76 -17.13 2.52
N GLY A 52 15.78 -17.25 1.63
CA GLY A 52 14.58 -16.43 1.69
C GLY A 52 13.60 -16.90 2.76
N LEU A 53 12.96 -15.93 3.39
CA LEU A 53 11.83 -16.12 4.27
C LEU A 53 10.76 -15.09 3.90
N TRP A 54 9.62 -15.55 3.43
CA TRP A 54 8.47 -14.67 3.28
C TRP A 54 7.84 -14.41 4.64
N LEU A 55 7.62 -13.14 4.95
CA LEU A 55 7.00 -12.68 6.17
C LEU A 55 5.63 -12.10 5.78
N PHE A 56 4.55 -12.70 6.25
CA PHE A 56 3.19 -12.24 5.97
C PHE A 56 2.67 -11.43 7.15
N LYS A 57 2.21 -10.22 6.86
CA LYS A 57 1.60 -9.34 7.86
C LYS A 57 0.47 -8.57 7.20
N GLY A 58 -0.75 -8.87 7.63
CA GLY A 58 -1.94 -8.33 7.06
C GLY A 58 -2.12 -8.71 5.58
N ALA A 59 -2.48 -7.75 4.73
CA ALA A 59 -2.62 -7.95 3.28
C ALA A 59 -1.27 -7.89 2.54
N GLU A 60 -0.17 -7.80 3.26
CA GLU A 60 1.15 -7.55 2.73
C GLU A 60 2.11 -8.70 3.08
N TYR A 61 3.17 -8.81 2.29
CA TYR A 61 4.29 -9.67 2.60
C TYR A 61 5.63 -9.01 2.25
N PHE A 62 6.67 -9.54 2.87
CA PHE A 62 8.06 -9.12 2.73
C PHE A 62 8.92 -10.33 2.41
N LEU A 63 10.03 -10.12 1.71
CA LEU A 63 11.09 -11.11 1.57
C LEU A 63 12.25 -10.72 2.48
N TYR A 64 12.53 -11.58 3.45
CA TYR A 64 13.67 -11.45 4.35
C TYR A 64 14.76 -12.44 3.96
N ASP A 65 15.99 -11.97 3.91
CA ASP A 65 17.16 -12.82 3.72
C ASP A 65 17.74 -13.22 5.08
N LEU A 66 17.68 -14.52 5.37
CA LEU A 66 18.16 -15.14 6.60
C LEU A 66 19.69 -15.09 6.74
N GLU A 67 20.43 -14.97 5.64
CA GLU A 67 21.90 -14.90 5.65
C GLU A 67 22.37 -13.47 5.93
N THR A 68 21.88 -12.48 5.17
CA THR A 68 22.27 -11.07 5.37
C THR A 68 21.57 -10.41 6.55
N GLY A 69 20.42 -10.95 6.96
CA GLY A 69 19.62 -10.42 8.06
C GLY A 69 18.83 -9.15 7.68
N SER A 70 18.48 -9.01 6.39
CA SER A 70 17.86 -7.79 5.85
C SER A 70 16.58 -8.08 5.07
N ILE A 71 15.69 -7.07 4.96
CA ILE A 71 14.50 -7.14 4.10
C ILE A 71 14.92 -6.76 2.69
N GLU A 72 14.84 -7.72 1.77
CA GLU A 72 15.23 -7.54 0.36
C GLU A 72 14.10 -6.95 -0.48
N GLU A 73 12.87 -7.41 -0.23
CA GLU A 73 11.67 -6.97 -0.96
C GLU A 73 10.51 -6.71 0.02
N GLY A 74 9.63 -5.75 -0.31
CA GLY A 74 8.44 -5.44 0.48
C GLY A 74 8.34 -3.96 0.89
N PRO A 75 7.17 -3.51 1.40
CA PRO A 75 5.91 -4.25 1.45
C PRO A 75 5.36 -4.53 0.05
N ARG A 76 4.84 -5.74 -0.18
CA ARG A 76 4.10 -6.10 -1.41
C ARG A 76 2.72 -6.59 -1.03
N LEU A 77 1.70 -6.10 -1.72
CA LEU A 77 0.34 -6.61 -1.55
C LEU A 77 0.28 -8.08 -1.95
N ILE A 78 -0.35 -8.93 -1.15
CA ILE A 78 -0.64 -10.32 -1.50
C ILE A 78 -1.53 -10.35 -2.76
N ALA A 79 -2.51 -9.45 -2.83
CA ALA A 79 -3.39 -9.28 -3.99
C ALA A 79 -2.58 -9.02 -5.27
N GLY A 80 -2.74 -9.91 -6.26
CA GLY A 80 -2.10 -9.75 -7.58
C GLY A 80 -0.61 -10.08 -7.61
N ASN A 81 0.08 -10.21 -6.47
CA ASN A 81 1.50 -10.61 -6.43
C ASN A 81 1.71 -12.05 -5.97
N PHE A 82 1.06 -12.52 -4.91
CA PHE A 82 1.30 -13.87 -4.39
C PHE A 82 0.30 -14.86 -5.01
N ALA A 83 0.78 -15.80 -5.85
CA ALA A 83 -0.05 -16.64 -6.72
C ALA A 83 -0.97 -15.86 -7.69
N GLY A 84 -0.64 -14.59 -7.94
CA GLY A 84 -1.33 -13.70 -8.87
C GLY A 84 -2.85 -13.66 -8.66
N ASP A 85 -3.58 -13.57 -9.76
CA ASP A 85 -5.05 -13.54 -9.74
C ASP A 85 -5.72 -14.90 -9.45
N SER A 86 -4.95 -15.97 -9.34
CA SER A 86 -5.53 -17.26 -8.96
C SER A 86 -5.84 -17.35 -7.47
N LEU A 87 -5.21 -16.51 -6.64
CA LEU A 87 -5.46 -16.50 -5.20
C LEU A 87 -6.88 -15.99 -4.91
N PRO A 88 -7.73 -16.73 -4.17
CA PRO A 88 -9.08 -16.29 -3.85
C PRO A 88 -9.08 -14.99 -3.04
N GLN A 89 -10.11 -14.16 -3.24
CA GLN A 89 -10.22 -12.82 -2.62
C GLN A 89 -10.01 -12.85 -1.10
N MET A 90 -10.49 -13.89 -0.40
CA MET A 90 -10.30 -14.01 1.04
C MET A 90 -8.82 -14.08 1.44
N PHE A 91 -7.97 -14.77 0.68
CA PHE A 91 -6.53 -14.87 0.96
C PHE A 91 -5.74 -13.64 0.51
N ARG A 92 -6.27 -12.86 -0.44
CA ARG A 92 -5.66 -11.60 -0.88
C ARG A 92 -5.65 -10.53 0.22
N SER A 93 -6.59 -10.61 1.16
CA SER A 93 -6.62 -9.76 2.35
C SER A 93 -5.87 -10.38 3.52
N GLY A 94 -4.82 -11.18 3.29
CA GLY A 94 -3.99 -11.74 4.34
C GLY A 94 -4.14 -13.24 4.55
N ILE A 95 -3.11 -13.83 5.13
CA ILE A 95 -2.94 -15.27 5.30
C ILE A 95 -2.52 -15.51 6.76
N HIS A 96 -3.20 -16.41 7.46
CA HIS A 96 -2.98 -16.66 8.89
C HIS A 96 -2.00 -17.80 9.16
N SER A 97 -1.74 -18.66 8.19
CA SER A 97 -0.69 -19.68 8.28
C SER A 97 -0.28 -20.13 6.87
N THR A 98 0.99 -20.46 6.71
CA THR A 98 1.57 -20.90 5.43
C THR A 98 2.56 -22.01 5.66
N VAL A 99 2.64 -22.95 4.71
CA VAL A 99 3.69 -23.96 4.75
C VAL A 99 4.06 -24.44 3.36
N TRP A 100 5.35 -24.72 3.17
CA TRP A 100 5.87 -25.40 1.98
C TRP A 100 5.66 -26.92 2.13
N GLY A 101 5.38 -27.62 1.04
CA GLY A 101 5.22 -29.08 1.03
C GLY A 101 6.51 -29.84 1.36
N GLY A 102 7.64 -29.14 1.44
CA GLY A 102 8.94 -29.70 1.77
C GLY A 102 9.59 -30.41 0.58
N PRO A 103 10.75 -31.05 0.79
CA PRO A 103 11.52 -31.70 -0.28
C PRO A 103 10.75 -32.81 -1.03
N ALA A 104 9.78 -33.45 -0.39
CA ALA A 104 8.93 -34.46 -1.04
C ALA A 104 7.93 -33.83 -2.04
N PHE A 105 7.51 -32.60 -1.79
CA PHE A 105 6.54 -31.88 -2.59
C PHE A 105 7.05 -30.46 -2.90
N PRO A 106 8.16 -30.33 -3.64
CA PRO A 106 8.89 -29.08 -3.77
C PRO A 106 8.10 -27.99 -4.50
N HIS A 107 7.06 -28.38 -5.26
CA HIS A 107 6.19 -27.49 -6.01
C HIS A 107 4.84 -27.22 -5.34
N LEU A 108 4.65 -27.59 -4.07
CA LEU A 108 3.38 -27.36 -3.37
C LEU A 108 3.57 -26.43 -2.18
N TRP A 109 2.69 -25.44 -2.08
CA TRP A 109 2.57 -24.54 -0.93
C TRP A 109 1.13 -24.54 -0.48
N TYR A 110 0.92 -24.34 0.81
CA TYR A 110 -0.40 -24.30 1.40
C TYR A 110 -0.55 -22.99 2.17
N ALA A 111 -1.65 -22.30 1.91
CA ALA A 111 -2.02 -21.09 2.64
C ALA A 111 -3.35 -21.36 3.35
N PHE A 112 -3.43 -20.93 4.60
CA PHE A 112 -4.58 -21.10 5.47
C PHE A 112 -5.06 -19.74 5.94
N LYS A 113 -6.38 -19.56 5.89
CA LYS A 113 -7.05 -18.37 6.39
C LYS A 113 -8.38 -18.79 6.97
N ASP A 114 -8.60 -18.41 8.22
CA ASP A 114 -9.75 -18.86 8.98
C ASP A 114 -9.86 -20.39 8.88
N GLU A 115 -11.03 -20.90 8.49
CA GLU A 115 -11.32 -22.33 8.39
C GLU A 115 -11.07 -22.89 6.98
N MET A 116 -10.42 -22.10 6.13
CA MET A 116 -10.19 -22.41 4.73
C MET A 116 -8.70 -22.56 4.43
N PHE A 117 -8.40 -23.37 3.41
CA PHE A 117 -7.07 -23.47 2.84
C PHE A 117 -7.11 -23.49 1.32
N VAL A 118 -5.99 -23.14 0.73
CA VAL A 118 -5.69 -23.33 -0.69
C VAL A 118 -4.34 -24.02 -0.84
N ARG A 119 -4.18 -24.77 -1.93
CA ARG A 119 -2.89 -25.25 -2.39
C ARG A 119 -2.46 -24.42 -3.59
N ILE A 120 -1.24 -23.93 -3.52
CA ILE A 120 -0.56 -23.19 -4.57
C ILE A 120 0.48 -24.14 -5.17
N ASN A 121 0.54 -24.16 -6.50
CA ASN A 121 1.42 -25.01 -7.26
C ASN A 121 2.28 -24.17 -8.22
N SER A 122 3.60 -24.16 -7.98
CA SER A 122 4.55 -23.40 -8.80
C SER A 122 4.83 -24.05 -10.15
N SER A 123 4.60 -25.37 -10.29
CA SER A 123 4.78 -26.07 -11.57
C SER A 123 3.75 -25.69 -12.62
N THR A 124 2.63 -25.11 -12.19
CA THR A 124 1.53 -24.66 -13.06
C THR A 124 1.60 -23.16 -13.39
N ALA A 125 2.81 -22.60 -13.39
CA ALA A 125 3.03 -21.18 -13.58
C ALA A 125 2.52 -20.66 -14.95
N VAL A 126 2.07 -19.40 -14.99
CA VAL A 126 1.62 -18.75 -16.24
C VAL A 126 2.81 -18.57 -17.18
N PRO A 127 2.66 -18.93 -18.46
CA PRO A 127 3.61 -18.53 -19.48
C PRO A 127 3.77 -17.00 -19.51
N GLY A 128 5.00 -16.50 -19.46
CA GLY A 128 5.32 -15.06 -19.57
C GLY A 128 5.35 -14.27 -18.25
N THR A 129 5.05 -14.90 -17.11
CA THR A 129 5.23 -14.31 -15.77
C THR A 129 6.30 -15.06 -14.98
N ALA A 130 7.03 -14.36 -14.11
CA ALA A 130 8.10 -14.94 -13.30
C ALA A 130 7.86 -14.75 -11.81
N GLY A 131 8.49 -15.60 -11.00
CA GLY A 131 8.39 -15.58 -9.54
C GLY A 131 7.05 -16.06 -9.00
N GLU A 132 6.76 -15.74 -7.76
CA GLU A 132 5.58 -16.15 -7.01
C GLU A 132 4.26 -15.62 -7.61
N SER A 133 4.34 -14.57 -8.43
CA SER A 133 3.19 -14.03 -9.18
C SER A 133 2.72 -14.95 -10.29
N ALA A 134 3.60 -15.81 -10.77
CA ALA A 134 3.29 -16.77 -11.82
C ALA A 134 2.52 -17.98 -11.29
N TRP A 135 2.65 -18.29 -9.99
CA TRP A 135 2.11 -19.50 -9.38
C TRP A 135 0.58 -19.55 -9.45
N ARG A 136 0.03 -20.75 -9.33
CA ARG A 136 -1.42 -20.97 -9.43
C ARG A 136 -1.97 -21.69 -8.22
N VAL A 137 -3.12 -21.23 -7.73
CA VAL A 137 -3.99 -22.04 -6.88
C VAL A 137 -4.57 -23.16 -7.73
N ASP A 138 -4.13 -24.40 -7.48
CA ASP A 138 -4.59 -25.60 -8.20
C ASP A 138 -5.60 -26.42 -7.40
N PHE A 139 -5.80 -26.06 -6.12
CA PHE A 139 -6.74 -26.73 -5.23
C PHE A 139 -7.26 -25.76 -4.16
N GLY A 140 -8.57 -25.80 -3.90
CA GLY A 140 -9.24 -24.89 -2.96
C GLY A 140 -9.88 -23.67 -3.64
N PRO A 141 -10.45 -22.72 -2.86
CA PRO A 141 -10.51 -22.71 -1.40
C PRO A 141 -11.40 -23.85 -0.88
N ARG A 142 -10.93 -24.59 0.11
CA ARG A 142 -11.67 -25.69 0.77
C ARG A 142 -11.60 -25.55 2.27
N GLY A 143 -12.62 -26.06 2.95
CA GLY A 143 -12.59 -26.19 4.41
C GLY A 143 -11.44 -27.10 4.83
N VAL A 144 -10.85 -26.83 6.00
CA VAL A 144 -9.75 -27.63 6.55
C VAL A 144 -10.16 -29.06 6.94
N LEU A 145 -11.47 -29.32 7.10
CA LEU A 145 -12.00 -30.65 7.39
C LEU A 145 -11.82 -31.61 6.22
N GLY A 146 -11.45 -32.85 6.52
CA GLY A 146 -11.25 -33.91 5.53
C GLY A 146 -9.79 -33.99 5.07
N GLU A 147 -9.30 -32.99 4.34
CA GLU A 147 -7.95 -33.03 3.73
C GLU A 147 -6.82 -32.92 4.75
N TRP A 148 -6.99 -32.07 5.76
CA TRP A 148 -5.99 -31.94 6.83
C TRP A 148 -6.26 -32.86 8.00
N ALA A 149 -7.46 -33.49 8.03
CA ALA A 149 -7.98 -34.45 9.01
C ALA A 149 -7.32 -34.39 10.39
N THR A 150 -7.13 -33.19 10.94
CA THR A 150 -6.48 -33.08 12.24
C THR A 150 -7.45 -33.56 13.31
N GLY A 151 -8.79 -33.42 13.12
CA GLY A 151 -9.89 -33.96 13.94
C GLY A 151 -9.94 -33.48 15.40
N ALA A 152 -8.77 -33.11 15.91
CA ALA A 152 -8.40 -32.66 17.21
C ALA A 152 -8.67 -31.18 17.40
N TRP A 153 -8.59 -30.40 16.32
CA TRP A 153 -8.74 -28.94 16.36
C TRP A 153 -9.87 -28.42 15.50
N THR A 154 -10.51 -29.28 14.72
CA THR A 154 -11.71 -28.93 13.95
C THR A 154 -12.93 -29.63 14.52
N ASN A 155 -14.06 -28.93 14.50
CA ASN A 155 -15.39 -29.47 14.72
C ASN A 155 -15.82 -30.26 13.46
N PRO A 156 -16.82 -31.16 13.57
CA PRO A 156 -17.35 -31.90 12.42
C PRO A 156 -17.94 -31.02 11.30
N ASP A 157 -18.24 -29.75 11.58
CA ASP A 157 -18.68 -28.75 10.59
C ASP A 157 -17.51 -28.04 9.89
N GLY A 158 -16.27 -28.37 10.26
CA GLY A 158 -15.04 -27.79 9.73
C GLY A 158 -14.58 -26.52 10.43
N SER A 159 -15.32 -26.03 11.41
CA SER A 159 -14.90 -24.90 12.22
C SER A 159 -13.75 -25.24 13.16
N TRP A 160 -12.90 -24.27 13.51
CA TRP A 160 -11.87 -24.53 14.52
C TRP A 160 -12.50 -24.60 15.92
N ARG A 161 -12.12 -25.59 16.74
CA ARG A 161 -12.56 -25.74 18.13
C ARG A 161 -12.17 -24.56 19.03
N THR A 162 -11.13 -23.85 18.62
CA THR A 162 -10.59 -22.63 19.23
C THR A 162 -10.31 -21.63 18.12
N SER A 163 -10.41 -20.34 18.38
CA SER A 163 -10.11 -19.30 17.37
C SER A 163 -8.65 -19.40 16.88
N GLY A 164 -8.41 -18.99 15.63
CA GLY A 164 -7.06 -18.93 15.05
C GLY A 164 -6.65 -20.19 14.27
N VAL A 165 -5.67 -20.02 13.38
CA VAL A 165 -5.11 -21.07 12.52
C VAL A 165 -3.82 -21.60 13.14
N PRO A 166 -3.53 -22.92 13.11
CA PRO A 166 -2.28 -23.45 13.66
C PRO A 166 -1.06 -22.92 12.90
N VAL A 167 0.05 -22.70 13.63
CA VAL A 167 1.36 -22.48 13.01
C VAL A 167 1.79 -23.76 12.31
N ALA A 168 2.19 -23.66 11.05
CA ALA A 168 2.56 -24.79 10.22
C ALA A 168 4.05 -24.74 9.86
N LEU A 169 4.72 -25.89 9.97
CA LEU A 169 6.14 -26.06 9.65
C LEU A 169 6.33 -27.34 8.86
N HIS A 170 7.11 -27.29 7.79
CA HIS A 170 7.40 -28.47 6.98
C HIS A 170 8.43 -29.39 7.67
N GLY A 171 8.43 -30.68 7.33
CA GLY A 171 9.43 -31.62 7.82
C GLY A 171 10.67 -31.61 6.93
N VAL A 172 11.86 -31.54 7.54
CA VAL A 172 13.15 -31.76 6.86
C VAL A 172 13.82 -33.04 7.34
N GLY A 173 14.72 -33.56 6.51
CA GLY A 173 15.42 -34.81 6.74
C GLY A 173 14.60 -36.03 6.30
N SER A 174 15.30 -37.11 5.94
CA SER A 174 14.72 -38.30 5.30
C SER A 174 13.55 -38.94 6.06
N ARG A 175 13.52 -38.79 7.39
CA ARG A 175 12.45 -39.32 8.26
C ARG A 175 11.15 -38.50 8.21
N PHE A 176 11.22 -37.21 7.85
CA PHE A 176 10.09 -36.28 7.94
C PHE A 176 9.76 -35.61 6.60
N HIS A 177 10.37 -36.07 5.50
CA HIS A 177 9.98 -35.65 4.16
C HIS A 177 8.49 -35.90 3.90
N GLY A 178 7.76 -34.85 3.51
CA GLY A 178 6.31 -34.90 3.29
C GLY A 178 5.48 -34.86 4.57
N MET A 179 6.09 -34.55 5.72
CA MET A 179 5.38 -34.28 6.97
C MET A 179 5.17 -32.78 7.16
N ILE A 180 4.02 -32.40 7.70
CA ILE A 180 3.73 -31.04 8.16
C ILE A 180 3.46 -31.09 9.66
N HIS A 181 4.18 -30.26 10.41
CA HIS A 181 4.05 -30.08 11.84
C HIS A 181 3.15 -28.89 12.12
N PHE A 182 2.12 -29.09 12.93
CA PHE A 182 1.21 -28.04 13.35
C PHE A 182 1.30 -27.81 14.86
N PHE A 183 1.23 -26.54 15.25
CA PHE A 183 1.28 -26.09 16.64
C PHE A 183 0.12 -25.14 16.92
N LYS A 184 -0.67 -25.44 17.97
CA LYS A 184 -1.78 -24.59 18.40
C LYS A 184 -2.21 -24.90 19.82
N ASP A 185 -2.44 -23.87 20.64
CA ASP A 185 -3.03 -23.98 21.99
C ASP A 185 -2.37 -25.03 22.90
N GLY A 186 -1.04 -25.10 22.94
CA GLY A 186 -0.36 -26.12 23.74
C GLY A 186 -0.28 -27.50 23.09
N GLN A 187 -0.88 -27.69 21.91
CA GLN A 187 -1.02 -28.98 21.23
C GLN A 187 -0.19 -29.04 19.96
N TYR A 188 0.19 -30.27 19.61
CA TYR A 188 0.97 -30.61 18.44
C TYR A 188 0.31 -31.74 17.65
N VAL A 189 0.31 -31.60 16.32
CA VAL A 189 -0.12 -32.63 15.36
C VAL A 189 0.90 -32.68 14.23
N ARG A 190 1.21 -33.89 13.76
CA ARG A 190 1.99 -34.12 12.54
C ARG A 190 1.10 -34.75 11.49
N HIS A 191 0.97 -34.09 10.34
CA HIS A 191 0.22 -34.56 9.19
C HIS A 191 1.18 -35.12 8.14
N ASN A 192 0.79 -36.19 7.45
CA ASN A 192 1.57 -36.81 6.39
C ASN A 192 0.90 -36.54 5.03
N LEU A 193 1.54 -35.71 4.20
CA LEU A 193 1.05 -35.34 2.88
C LEU A 193 1.02 -36.53 1.89
N ASN A 194 1.80 -37.58 2.13
CA ASN A 194 1.78 -38.76 1.27
C ASN A 194 0.52 -39.60 1.46
N THR A 195 -0.01 -39.65 2.68
CA THR A 195 -1.20 -40.43 3.01
C THR A 195 -2.46 -39.58 3.18
N GLY A 196 -2.31 -38.25 3.29
CA GLY A 196 -3.40 -37.32 3.58
C GLY A 196 -3.95 -37.45 5.01
N GLY A 197 -3.18 -38.05 5.92
CA GLY A 197 -3.64 -38.41 7.26
C GLY A 197 -2.74 -37.90 8.40
N THR A 198 -3.26 -37.96 9.62
CA THR A 198 -2.49 -37.66 10.84
C THR A 198 -1.50 -38.79 11.12
N ASP A 199 -0.21 -38.45 11.19
CA ASP A 199 0.90 -39.37 11.53
C ASP A 199 1.18 -39.41 13.03
N ALA A 200 1.06 -38.26 13.72
CA ALA A 200 1.21 -38.18 15.16
C ALA A 200 0.35 -37.07 15.77
N GLY A 201 -0.02 -37.24 17.04
CA GLY A 201 -0.88 -36.31 17.77
C GLY A 201 -2.37 -36.58 17.57
N PRO A 202 -3.25 -35.77 18.18
CA PRO A 202 -2.93 -34.61 19.01
C PRO A 202 -2.25 -34.99 20.32
N MET A 203 -1.23 -34.23 20.72
CA MET A 203 -0.57 -34.36 22.02
C MET A 203 -0.02 -33.01 22.48
N PRO A 204 0.23 -32.81 23.79
CA PRO A 204 0.87 -31.61 24.28
C PRO A 204 2.23 -31.38 23.61
N ILE A 205 2.54 -30.13 23.23
CA ILE A 205 3.81 -29.75 22.60
C ILE A 205 5.00 -30.23 23.45
N ARG A 206 4.91 -30.09 24.78
CA ARG A 206 5.94 -30.53 25.74
C ARG A 206 6.27 -32.02 25.70
N GLN A 207 5.37 -32.87 25.18
CA GLN A 207 5.62 -34.30 25.03
C GLN A 207 6.42 -34.61 23.77
N ALA A 208 6.24 -33.81 22.70
CA ALA A 208 6.91 -34.01 21.43
C ALA A 208 8.18 -33.14 21.27
N TRP A 209 8.25 -32.01 21.96
CA TRP A 209 9.27 -30.98 21.79
C TRP A 209 9.80 -30.50 23.14
N ASN A 210 11.12 -30.44 23.29
CA ASN A 210 11.78 -29.99 24.50
C ASN A 210 11.98 -28.46 24.50
N LEU A 211 10.87 -27.71 24.43
CA LEU A 211 10.86 -26.25 24.38
C LEU A 211 10.78 -25.61 25.78
N PRO A 212 11.34 -24.40 25.97
CA PRO A 212 11.24 -23.65 27.25
C PRO A 212 9.80 -23.34 27.63
N GLU A 213 9.55 -23.04 28.92
CA GLU A 213 8.20 -22.99 29.50
C GLU A 213 7.20 -22.05 28.78
N ASP A 214 7.68 -20.93 28.24
CA ASP A 214 6.83 -19.93 27.58
C ASP A 214 6.36 -20.37 26.18
N PHE A 215 7.12 -21.22 25.49
CA PHE A 215 6.88 -21.53 24.07
C PHE A 215 5.71 -22.47 23.79
N PRO A 216 5.50 -23.57 24.54
CA PRO A 216 4.42 -24.51 24.26
C PRO A 216 3.05 -23.86 24.13
N THR A 217 2.78 -22.73 24.79
CA THR A 217 1.46 -22.08 24.78
C THR A 217 1.33 -20.91 23.81
N SER A 218 2.41 -20.45 23.16
CA SER A 218 2.40 -19.19 22.41
C SER A 218 3.40 -19.16 21.24
N ILE A 219 3.50 -20.25 20.47
CA ILE A 219 4.28 -20.23 19.23
C ILE A 219 3.52 -19.36 18.22
N ASP A 220 4.11 -18.24 17.83
CA ASP A 220 3.55 -17.34 16.83
C ASP A 220 3.95 -17.77 15.42
N VAL A 221 5.23 -18.08 15.22
CA VAL A 221 5.77 -18.55 13.93
C VAL A 221 6.90 -19.55 14.14
N ALA A 222 7.09 -20.44 13.16
CA ALA A 222 8.20 -21.39 13.12
C ALA A 222 8.74 -21.54 11.69
N PHE A 223 10.06 -21.59 11.54
CA PHE A 223 10.73 -21.72 10.23
C PHE A 223 12.13 -22.33 10.37
N TYR A 224 12.67 -22.89 9.30
CA TYR A 224 14.07 -23.34 9.28
C TYR A 224 15.03 -22.19 9.02
N GLY A 225 16.23 -22.27 9.60
CA GLY A 225 17.33 -21.39 9.26
C GLY A 225 17.91 -21.68 7.87
N THR A 226 19.04 -21.03 7.57
CA THR A 226 19.85 -21.29 6.37
C THR A 226 21.31 -21.60 6.76
N GLY A 227 22.10 -22.03 5.79
CA GLY A 227 23.52 -22.34 5.94
C GLY A 227 23.75 -23.39 7.03
N GLN A 228 24.56 -23.07 8.05
CA GLN A 228 24.82 -23.99 9.17
C GLN A 228 23.58 -24.33 10.01
N ASN A 229 22.47 -23.60 9.82
CA ASN A 229 21.21 -23.78 10.53
C ASN A 229 20.09 -24.30 9.62
N GLU A 230 20.38 -24.83 8.43
CA GLU A 230 19.36 -25.30 7.46
C GLU A 230 18.44 -26.41 8.02
N GLU A 231 18.87 -27.11 9.07
CA GLU A 231 18.09 -28.14 9.77
C GLU A 231 17.68 -27.75 11.19
N ASN A 232 18.02 -26.52 11.59
CA ASN A 232 17.62 -25.97 12.88
C ASN A 232 16.37 -25.11 12.70
N ILE A 233 15.47 -25.20 13.66
CA ILE A 233 14.17 -24.51 13.62
C ILE A 233 14.26 -23.28 14.51
N PHE A 234 13.89 -22.12 13.99
CA PHE A 234 13.56 -20.97 14.80
C PHE A 234 12.09 -21.05 15.20
N PHE A 235 11.83 -21.05 16.50
CA PHE A 235 10.51 -20.77 17.06
C PHE A 235 10.50 -19.33 17.57
N ILE A 236 9.42 -18.60 17.30
CA ILE A 236 9.19 -17.26 17.83
C ILE A 236 7.91 -17.25 18.66
N ALA A 237 7.98 -16.62 19.82
CA ALA A 237 6.88 -16.40 20.75
C ALA A 237 6.99 -14.98 21.32
N GLY A 238 6.11 -14.09 20.89
CA GLY A 238 6.16 -12.65 21.14
C GLY A 238 7.50 -12.06 20.71
N LEU A 239 8.25 -11.54 21.69
CA LEU A 239 9.55 -10.91 21.48
C LEU A 239 10.73 -11.87 21.70
N ARG A 240 10.48 -13.16 21.90
CA ARG A 240 11.53 -14.16 22.18
C ARG A 240 11.65 -15.16 21.03
N TYR A 241 12.88 -15.62 20.80
CA TYR A 241 13.14 -16.75 19.90
C TYR A 241 13.82 -17.90 20.63
N VAL A 242 13.69 -19.08 20.06
CA VAL A 242 14.45 -20.29 20.37
C VAL A 242 14.97 -20.86 19.06
N LEU A 243 16.27 -21.15 18.99
CA LEU A 243 16.88 -21.96 17.95
C LEU A 243 16.94 -23.40 18.43
N TYR A 244 16.31 -24.30 17.67
CA TYR A 244 16.05 -25.67 18.06
C TYR A 244 16.72 -26.65 17.11
N ASP A 245 17.48 -27.59 17.67
CA ASP A 245 17.99 -28.75 16.93
C ASP A 245 16.93 -29.84 16.94
N PHE A 246 16.31 -30.06 15.79
CA PHE A 246 15.26 -31.06 15.65
C PHE A 246 15.79 -32.49 15.70
N ARG A 247 17.02 -32.73 15.25
CA ARG A 247 17.64 -34.06 15.23
C ARG A 247 18.00 -34.54 16.63
N GLN A 248 18.51 -33.62 17.45
CA GLN A 248 18.95 -33.90 18.81
C GLN A 248 17.87 -33.57 19.87
N ASN A 249 16.74 -33.01 19.43
CA ASN A 249 15.60 -32.67 20.27
C ASN A 249 15.99 -31.75 21.45
N ARG A 250 16.74 -30.67 21.16
CA ARG A 250 17.26 -29.74 22.18
C ARG A 250 17.30 -28.29 21.68
N VAL A 251 17.26 -27.38 22.64
CA VAL A 251 17.51 -25.95 22.42
C VAL A 251 19.01 -25.72 22.23
N LEU A 252 19.39 -25.00 21.18
CA LEU A 252 20.76 -24.57 20.89
C LEU A 252 21.03 -23.15 21.40
N ASP A 253 20.07 -22.24 21.21
CA ASP A 253 20.17 -20.83 21.54
C ASP A 253 18.78 -20.23 21.82
N GLN A 254 18.73 -19.15 22.58
CA GLN A 254 17.48 -18.41 22.86
C GLN A 254 17.78 -16.96 23.25
N GLY A 255 16.86 -16.05 22.93
CA GLY A 255 17.06 -14.63 23.23
C GLY A 255 15.92 -13.74 22.77
N SER A 256 16.22 -12.44 22.65
CA SER A 256 15.29 -11.45 22.07
C SER A 256 15.29 -11.54 20.56
N VAL A 257 14.10 -11.51 19.95
CA VAL A 257 13.92 -11.44 18.49
C VAL A 257 14.62 -10.20 17.93
N GLU A 258 14.56 -9.06 18.61
CA GLU A 258 15.19 -7.82 18.15
C GLU A 258 16.71 -7.95 18.01
N ASN A 259 17.34 -8.66 18.95
CA ASN A 259 18.80 -8.84 18.92
C ASN A 259 19.22 -9.82 17.82
N ARG A 260 18.40 -10.85 17.57
CA ARG A 260 18.70 -11.90 16.58
C ARG A 260 18.33 -11.50 15.15
N PHE A 261 17.22 -10.78 15.02
CA PHE A 261 16.63 -10.32 13.77
C PHE A 261 16.39 -8.81 13.87
N PRO A 262 17.44 -7.96 13.76
CA PRO A 262 17.29 -6.51 13.90
C PRO A 262 16.29 -5.91 12.91
N ALA A 263 16.17 -6.48 11.70
CA ALA A 263 15.15 -6.06 10.74
C ALA A 263 13.71 -6.30 11.22
N PHE A 264 13.49 -7.21 12.18
CA PHE A 264 12.16 -7.45 12.75
C PHE A 264 11.75 -6.36 13.73
N ALA A 265 12.71 -5.55 14.21
CA ALA A 265 12.45 -4.41 15.11
C ALA A 265 11.34 -3.49 14.60
N GLN A 266 11.26 -3.36 13.27
CA GLN A 266 10.31 -2.50 12.56
C GLN A 266 8.85 -3.03 12.59
N PHE A 267 8.67 -4.32 12.89
CA PHE A 267 7.36 -4.99 13.00
C PHE A 267 6.92 -5.21 14.45
N LEU A 268 7.80 -4.92 15.43
CA LEU A 268 7.48 -5.02 16.84
C LEU A 268 6.32 -4.07 17.16
N GLY A 269 5.22 -4.62 17.65
CA GLY A 269 4.15 -3.84 18.24
C GLY A 269 4.69 -3.07 19.44
N ARG A 270 4.99 -1.79 19.25
CA ARG A 270 5.45 -0.89 20.30
C ARG A 270 4.41 0.20 20.53
N PRO A 271 4.17 0.59 21.79
CA PRO A 271 3.27 1.69 22.07
C PRO A 271 3.83 2.98 21.45
N GLN A 272 2.99 3.69 20.72
CA GLN A 272 3.39 4.87 19.98
C GLN A 272 2.21 5.84 19.80
N LEU A 273 2.56 7.13 19.75
CA LEU A 273 1.64 8.20 19.41
C LEU A 273 1.92 8.72 18.00
N PHE A 274 0.85 9.08 17.30
CA PHE A 274 0.86 9.55 15.94
C PHE A 274 0.17 10.89 15.83
N LEU A 275 0.70 11.77 15.00
CA LEU A 275 -0.10 12.82 14.37
C LEU A 275 -0.86 12.18 13.21
N VAL A 276 -2.18 12.32 13.21
CA VAL A 276 -3.06 11.74 12.18
C VAL A 276 -3.65 12.87 11.37
N GLU A 277 -3.33 12.88 10.08
CA GLU A 277 -3.69 13.98 9.17
C GLU A 277 -4.58 13.48 8.03
N ASP A 278 -5.66 14.21 7.76
CA ASP A 278 -6.55 13.96 6.63
C ASP A 278 -6.27 14.96 5.52
N TYR A 279 -5.98 14.44 4.33
CA TYR A 279 -5.71 15.23 3.14
C TYR A 279 -6.78 15.02 2.09
N ALA A 280 -7.06 16.06 1.31
CA ALA A 280 -7.87 15.98 0.10
C ALA A 280 -7.09 16.49 -1.10
N LEU A 281 -7.24 15.83 -2.24
CA LEU A 281 -6.85 16.37 -3.54
C LEU A 281 -8.05 17.08 -4.15
N GLU A 282 -7.94 18.40 -4.32
CA GLU A 282 -8.90 19.20 -5.06
C GLU A 282 -8.37 19.46 -6.47
N THR A 283 -9.03 18.90 -7.47
CA THR A 283 -8.67 19.13 -8.88
C THR A 283 -9.65 20.09 -9.52
N LEU A 284 -9.10 21.12 -10.14
CA LEU A 284 -9.81 22.10 -10.96
C LEU A 284 -9.37 21.99 -12.41
N VAL A 285 -10.28 22.34 -13.32
CA VAL A 285 -10.07 22.33 -14.77
C VAL A 285 -10.31 23.73 -15.32
N GLY A 286 -9.35 24.25 -16.09
CA GLY A 286 -9.44 25.57 -16.71
C GLY A 286 -10.12 25.55 -18.08
N ALA A 287 -10.05 26.65 -18.82
CA ALA A 287 -10.51 26.68 -20.21
C ALA A 287 -9.47 26.05 -21.15
N PRO A 288 -9.89 25.25 -22.15
CA PRO A 288 -8.97 24.66 -23.10
C PRO A 288 -8.39 25.72 -24.05
N HIS A 289 -7.16 25.50 -24.50
CA HIS A 289 -6.44 26.39 -25.42
C HIS A 289 -5.77 25.60 -26.55
N LEU A 290 -5.32 26.30 -27.59
CA LEU A 290 -4.60 25.67 -28.70
C LEU A 290 -3.24 25.15 -28.25
N GLY A 291 -2.87 23.98 -28.74
CA GLY A 291 -1.56 23.35 -28.53
C GLY A 291 -0.75 23.29 -29.82
N ARG A 292 -0.03 22.19 -30.01
CA ARG A 292 0.76 21.89 -31.21
C ARG A 292 -0.11 21.80 -32.48
N LEU A 293 0.42 22.34 -33.58
CA LEU A 293 -0.08 22.11 -34.94
C LEU A 293 0.12 20.64 -35.34
N ILE A 294 -0.97 19.97 -35.72
CA ILE A 294 -1.00 18.57 -36.16
C ILE A 294 -0.83 18.48 -37.68
N ASP A 295 -1.59 19.27 -38.43
CA ASP A 295 -1.57 19.28 -39.90
C ASP A 295 -1.97 20.65 -40.44
N THR A 296 -1.54 20.96 -41.67
CA THR A 296 -1.90 22.19 -42.40
C THR A 296 -2.40 21.81 -43.79
N ARG A 297 -3.54 22.37 -44.20
CA ARG A 297 -4.14 22.08 -45.51
C ARG A 297 -4.64 23.32 -46.22
N SER A 298 -4.26 23.41 -47.49
CA SER A 298 -4.75 24.43 -48.41
C SER A 298 -5.88 23.84 -49.27
N ILE A 299 -7.04 24.48 -49.26
CA ILE A 299 -8.17 24.13 -50.13
C ILE A 299 -8.20 25.11 -51.30
N GLY A 300 -7.99 24.59 -52.51
CA GLY A 300 -8.11 25.35 -53.76
C GLY A 300 -9.52 25.87 -54.01
N ALA A 301 -9.65 26.86 -54.88
CA ALA A 301 -10.93 27.45 -55.24
C ALA A 301 -11.91 26.40 -55.83
N GLY A 302 -13.13 26.34 -55.31
CA GLY A 302 -14.17 25.39 -55.75
C GLY A 302 -13.99 23.94 -55.25
N SER A 303 -12.90 23.63 -54.57
CA SER A 303 -12.59 22.27 -54.10
C SER A 303 -13.23 21.95 -52.74
N THR A 304 -13.45 20.67 -52.49
CA THR A 304 -13.91 20.13 -51.20
C THR A 304 -12.81 19.26 -50.60
N ILE A 305 -12.57 19.37 -49.29
CA ILE A 305 -11.71 18.45 -48.56
C ILE A 305 -12.56 17.66 -47.57
N LYS A 306 -12.23 16.38 -47.40
CA LYS A 306 -12.70 15.54 -46.30
C LYS A 306 -11.49 15.00 -45.55
N ARG A 307 -11.51 15.12 -44.23
CA ARG A 307 -10.45 14.63 -43.33
C ARG A 307 -11.03 13.90 -42.16
N ILE A 308 -10.32 12.86 -41.74
CA ILE A 308 -10.67 12.10 -40.54
C ILE A 308 -9.64 12.46 -39.48
N LEU A 309 -10.13 13.08 -38.42
CA LEU A 309 -9.39 13.46 -37.22
C LEU A 309 -9.49 12.29 -36.24
N VAL A 310 -8.37 11.69 -35.86
CA VAL A 310 -8.36 10.46 -35.06
C VAL A 310 -7.45 10.63 -33.85
N THR A 311 -7.95 10.23 -32.69
CA THR A 311 -7.12 10.00 -31.50
C THR A 311 -7.03 8.49 -31.26
N GLU A 312 -5.81 7.96 -31.17
CA GLU A 312 -5.50 6.53 -31.04
C GLU A 312 -4.79 6.24 -29.71
N THR A 313 -4.94 5.00 -29.20
CA THR A 313 -4.18 4.49 -28.06
C THR A 313 -3.59 3.10 -28.30
N LEU A 314 -2.44 2.82 -27.67
CA LEU A 314 -1.67 1.58 -27.83
C LEU A 314 -2.11 0.43 -26.88
N ASP A 315 -3.00 0.67 -25.91
CA ASP A 315 -3.40 -0.34 -24.91
C ASP A 315 -4.90 -0.70 -25.03
N THR A 316 -5.20 -2.00 -25.11
CA THR A 316 -6.56 -2.55 -25.23
C THR A 316 -7.21 -2.84 -23.87
N SER A 317 -6.45 -2.77 -22.76
CA SER A 317 -6.85 -3.32 -21.47
C SER A 317 -7.08 -2.30 -20.35
N LYS A 318 -6.78 -1.01 -20.56
CA LYS A 318 -6.91 0.02 -19.52
C LYS A 318 -7.65 1.27 -20.00
N THR A 319 -8.58 1.68 -19.16
CA THR A 319 -9.55 2.76 -19.34
C THR A 319 -8.86 4.13 -19.53
N SER A 320 -9.50 5.02 -20.31
CA SER A 320 -8.98 6.31 -20.78
C SER A 320 -8.42 7.25 -19.68
N LEU A 321 -7.46 8.13 -20.05
CA LEU A 321 -6.79 9.12 -19.19
C LEU A 321 -7.72 9.94 -18.31
N GLY A 322 -8.82 10.41 -18.91
CA GLY A 322 -9.79 11.23 -18.19
C GLY A 322 -10.31 10.50 -16.96
N GLN A 323 -10.32 9.17 -16.99
CA GLN A 323 -10.89 8.24 -16.02
C GLN A 323 -9.85 7.41 -15.27
N SER A 324 -8.58 7.83 -15.13
CA SER A 324 -7.54 7.03 -14.43
C SER A 324 -7.33 7.45 -12.95
N LEU A 325 -7.22 8.75 -12.65
CA LEU A 325 -7.35 9.24 -11.26
C LEU A 325 -8.18 10.50 -11.16
N LEU A 326 -8.11 11.38 -12.18
CA LEU A 326 -8.77 12.68 -12.14
C LEU A 326 -10.31 12.57 -12.20
N THR A 327 -10.84 11.47 -12.75
CA THR A 327 -12.26 11.10 -12.64
C THR A 327 -12.51 9.59 -12.37
N SER A 328 -11.46 8.79 -12.17
CA SER A 328 -11.64 7.34 -11.94
C SER A 328 -12.17 7.05 -10.56
N GLN A 329 -13.20 6.22 -10.51
CA GLN A 329 -13.62 5.54 -9.29
C GLN A 329 -13.20 4.07 -9.30
N GLU A 330 -12.36 3.64 -10.26
CA GLU A 330 -11.90 2.25 -10.32
C GLU A 330 -10.94 1.97 -9.16
N SER A 331 -11.27 0.93 -8.39
CA SER A 331 -10.52 0.55 -7.18
C SER A 331 -9.06 0.18 -7.47
N SER A 332 -8.77 -0.36 -8.67
CA SER A 332 -7.42 -0.76 -9.08
C SER A 332 -6.49 0.43 -9.27
N VAL A 333 -6.96 1.53 -9.86
CA VAL A 333 -6.11 2.70 -10.11
C VAL A 333 -5.87 3.49 -8.84
N VAL A 334 -6.90 3.60 -8.00
CA VAL A 334 -6.79 4.18 -6.65
C VAL A 334 -5.82 3.39 -5.78
N SER A 335 -5.86 2.05 -5.82
CA SER A 335 -4.89 1.20 -5.10
C SER A 335 -3.46 1.46 -5.59
N ASN A 336 -3.22 1.39 -6.90
CA ASN A 336 -1.89 1.61 -7.48
C ASN A 336 -1.32 3.00 -7.13
N PHE A 337 -2.18 4.02 -7.07
CA PHE A 337 -1.77 5.35 -6.63
C PHE A 337 -1.26 5.34 -5.19
N TYR A 338 -2.03 4.80 -4.26
CA TYR A 338 -1.64 4.74 -2.86
C TYR A 338 -0.38 3.91 -2.65
N ASP A 339 -0.22 2.79 -3.35
CA ASP A 339 0.98 1.95 -3.30
C ASP A 339 2.22 2.73 -3.75
N ARG A 340 2.11 3.53 -4.81
CA ARG A 340 3.20 4.40 -5.28
C ARG A 340 3.50 5.53 -4.30
N VAL A 341 2.47 6.15 -3.72
CA VAL A 341 2.64 7.21 -2.71
C VAL A 341 3.36 6.66 -1.48
N ASP A 342 2.91 5.54 -0.93
CA ASP A 342 3.51 4.92 0.26
C ASP A 342 4.96 4.44 0.00
N LYS A 343 5.24 3.90 -1.18
CA LYS A 343 6.61 3.58 -1.59
C LYS A 343 7.51 4.81 -1.68
N ASN A 344 6.99 5.93 -2.18
CA ASN A 344 7.73 7.18 -2.31
C ASN A 344 7.95 7.87 -0.95
N THR A 345 7.05 7.69 0.02
CA THR A 345 7.25 8.20 1.40
C THR A 345 8.21 7.33 2.18
N SER A 346 8.14 6.00 2.05
CA SER A 346 8.98 5.04 2.78
C SER A 346 10.44 4.94 2.30
N SER A 347 10.73 5.40 1.08
CA SER A 347 12.07 5.43 0.48
C SER A 347 12.90 6.67 0.84
N GLY A 348 12.31 7.67 1.52
CA GLY A 348 12.95 8.97 1.80
C GLY A 348 13.55 9.18 3.19
N GLY A 349 13.61 8.17 4.08
CA GLY A 349 13.95 8.35 5.50
C GLY A 349 15.23 7.62 5.96
N SER A 350 16.05 8.36 6.73
CA SER A 350 17.37 8.09 7.33
C SER A 350 17.63 6.74 7.98
N THR A 351 18.93 6.40 8.07
CA THR A 351 19.56 5.19 8.63
C THR A 351 19.25 4.87 10.11
N GLU A 352 18.58 5.74 10.85
CA GLU A 352 18.29 5.56 12.30
C GLU A 352 16.80 5.72 12.69
N SER A 353 15.87 5.87 11.74
CA SER A 353 14.44 5.91 12.06
C SER A 353 13.86 4.49 11.98
N TYR A 354 13.40 3.95 13.10
CA TYR A 354 12.68 2.68 13.13
C TYR A 354 11.44 2.81 12.22
N LYS A 355 11.46 2.15 11.07
CA LYS A 355 10.34 2.16 10.12
C LYS A 355 9.18 1.36 10.69
N TYR A 356 8.39 1.96 11.58
CA TYR A 356 7.23 1.30 12.15
C TYR A 356 6.23 0.93 11.05
N GLN A 357 6.20 -0.35 10.68
CA GLN A 357 5.17 -0.93 9.84
C GLN A 357 4.12 -1.52 10.77
N LEU A 358 3.28 -0.64 11.29
CA LEU A 358 2.10 -1.04 12.07
C LEU A 358 1.16 -1.83 11.16
N ASN A 359 0.58 -2.88 11.73
CA ASN A 359 -0.35 -3.79 11.07
C ASN A 359 -1.47 -3.00 10.35
N ALA A 360 -1.43 -2.96 9.01
CA ALA A 360 -2.51 -2.42 8.19
C ALA A 360 -3.82 -3.26 8.27
N GLN A 361 -3.82 -4.31 9.11
CA GLN A 361 -4.94 -5.21 9.39
C GLN A 361 -5.23 -5.38 10.88
N ALA A 362 -5.39 -4.27 11.52
CA ALA A 362 -6.72 -4.00 11.97
C ALA A 362 -7.91 -4.75 11.26
N HIS A 363 -8.47 -5.79 11.87
CA HIS A 363 -9.57 -6.59 11.31
C HIS A 363 -10.85 -5.77 11.01
N ALA A 364 -11.61 -6.26 10.01
CA ALA A 364 -12.85 -5.75 9.42
C ALA A 364 -12.71 -4.53 8.48
N ASP A 365 -13.08 -4.79 7.23
CA ASP A 365 -13.26 -3.93 6.06
C ASP A 365 -12.09 -3.86 5.05
N ALA A 366 -12.43 -4.28 3.83
CA ALA A 366 -11.60 -4.41 2.64
C ALA A 366 -10.98 -3.10 2.10
N ASN A 367 -10.85 -2.04 2.91
CA ASN A 367 -10.49 -0.69 2.45
C ASN A 367 -9.50 0.08 3.35
N ALA A 368 -9.01 -0.48 4.46
CA ALA A 368 -8.25 0.29 5.46
C ALA A 368 -6.74 0.04 5.45
N THR A 369 -6.03 0.37 4.36
CA THR A 369 -4.59 0.67 4.47
C THR A 369 -4.44 2.18 4.68
N SER A 370 -3.64 2.61 5.65
CA SER A 370 -3.32 4.02 5.90
C SER A 370 -2.01 4.39 5.20
N LEU A 371 -1.77 5.69 4.96
CA LEU A 371 -0.51 6.17 4.40
C LEU A 371 0.47 6.51 5.53
N TRP A 372 1.73 6.10 5.41
CA TRP A 372 2.73 6.37 6.45
C TRP A 372 3.62 7.55 6.07
N GLY A 373 3.56 8.61 6.87
CA GLY A 373 4.31 9.85 6.64
C GLY A 373 5.76 9.82 7.13
N GLY A 374 6.15 8.80 7.91
CA GLY A 374 7.46 8.69 8.54
C GLY A 374 7.47 9.16 10.00
N GLU A 375 8.68 9.37 10.55
CA GLU A 375 8.91 9.77 11.94
C GLU A 375 9.37 11.22 12.03
N ALA A 376 8.70 12.01 12.86
CA ALA A 376 9.22 13.31 13.28
C ALA A 376 10.15 13.08 14.48
N ASN A 377 11.47 13.23 14.29
CA ASN A 377 12.47 12.95 15.32
C ASN A 377 12.18 13.71 16.62
N ALA A 378 11.82 12.95 17.66
CA ALA A 378 11.18 13.47 18.85
C ALA A 378 12.13 13.57 20.04
N THR A 379 13.19 14.36 19.88
CA THR A 379 13.72 15.05 21.07
C THR A 379 12.70 16.06 21.64
N LEU A 380 11.49 16.21 21.03
CA LEU A 380 10.38 17.13 21.34
C LEU A 380 10.75 18.62 21.40
N ASN A 381 12.04 18.91 21.23
CA ASN A 381 12.68 20.22 21.29
C ASN A 381 13.00 20.77 19.89
N VAL A 382 12.94 19.93 18.85
CA VAL A 382 13.20 20.32 17.46
C VAL A 382 11.88 20.65 16.78
N GLN A 383 11.75 21.88 16.30
CA GLN A 383 10.59 22.34 15.53
C GLN A 383 10.78 22.01 14.03
N GLY A 384 9.69 21.75 13.32
CA GLY A 384 9.66 21.52 11.87
C GLY A 384 9.74 20.05 11.44
N GLY A 385 9.74 19.11 12.39
CA GLY A 385 9.75 17.68 12.10
C GLY A 385 8.53 17.25 11.28
N THR A 386 7.33 17.72 11.66
CA THR A 386 6.10 17.37 10.93
C THR A 386 6.04 18.06 9.56
N ASN A 387 6.52 19.29 9.43
CA ASN A 387 6.60 19.97 8.13
C ASN A 387 7.54 19.25 7.14
N THR A 388 8.61 18.65 7.63
CA THR A 388 9.51 17.82 6.80
C THR A 388 8.77 16.58 6.28
N THR A 389 8.02 15.90 7.14
CA THR A 389 7.13 14.80 6.76
C THR A 389 6.08 15.24 5.73
N ARG A 390 5.39 16.37 5.96
CA ARG A 390 4.39 16.91 5.02
C ARG A 390 5.01 17.20 3.65
N ALA A 391 6.20 17.81 3.61
CA ALA A 391 6.90 18.08 2.35
C ALA A 391 7.26 16.79 1.60
N GLY A 392 7.71 15.75 2.31
CA GLY A 392 7.95 14.42 1.75
C GLY A 392 6.67 13.81 1.17
N PHE A 393 5.56 13.87 1.90
CA PHE A 393 4.25 13.40 1.46
C PHE A 393 3.72 14.16 0.24
N ASN A 394 3.84 15.50 0.23
CA ASN A 394 3.46 16.34 -0.92
C ASN A 394 4.23 15.92 -2.17
N LYS A 395 5.56 15.76 -2.04
CA LYS A 395 6.43 15.33 -3.14
C LYS A 395 6.05 13.93 -3.64
N ALA A 396 5.84 12.98 -2.73
CA ALA A 396 5.43 11.62 -3.06
C ALA A 396 4.09 11.60 -3.83
N THR A 397 3.11 12.37 -3.34
CA THR A 397 1.78 12.51 -3.95
C THR A 397 1.88 13.02 -5.38
N PHE A 398 2.54 14.17 -5.60
CA PHE A 398 2.63 14.75 -6.93
C PHE A 398 3.57 13.97 -7.87
N ASN A 399 4.60 13.30 -7.37
CA ASN A 399 5.42 12.39 -8.18
C ASN A 399 4.62 11.19 -8.67
N SER A 400 3.79 10.59 -7.81
CA SER A 400 2.90 9.49 -8.20
C SER A 400 1.88 9.93 -9.24
N MET A 401 1.29 11.12 -9.06
CA MET A 401 0.40 11.72 -10.06
C MET A 401 1.12 11.99 -11.38
N GLN A 402 2.29 12.62 -11.35
CA GLN A 402 3.09 12.91 -12.56
C GLN A 402 3.42 11.64 -13.33
N THR A 403 3.84 10.58 -12.63
CA THR A 403 4.14 9.28 -13.25
C THR A 403 2.91 8.74 -13.97
N GLN A 404 1.73 8.81 -13.33
CA GLN A 404 0.50 8.37 -13.97
C GLN A 404 0.12 9.23 -15.18
N VAL A 405 0.27 10.55 -15.09
CA VAL A 405 0.02 11.50 -16.20
C VAL A 405 1.01 11.29 -17.36
N ASP A 406 2.26 10.90 -17.08
CA ASP A 406 3.27 10.64 -18.12
C ASP A 406 3.07 9.29 -18.80
N GLU A 407 2.75 8.23 -18.04
CA GLU A 407 2.37 6.91 -18.57
C GLU A 407 1.17 7.05 -19.52
N ALA A 408 0.16 7.76 -19.03
CA ALA A 408 -1.00 8.23 -19.75
C ALA A 408 -0.66 8.91 -21.10
N LYS A 409 0.15 9.97 -21.07
CA LYS A 409 0.50 10.75 -22.28
C LYS A 409 1.23 9.92 -23.32
N LYS A 410 2.16 9.05 -22.90
CA LYS A 410 2.91 8.17 -23.81
C LYS A 410 2.03 7.21 -24.60
N GLN A 411 0.81 6.95 -24.13
CA GLN A 411 -0.09 5.98 -24.72
C GLN A 411 -1.15 6.58 -25.64
N THR A 412 -1.19 7.91 -25.82
CA THR A 412 -2.19 8.59 -26.67
C THR A 412 -1.52 9.36 -27.80
N GLU A 413 -1.94 9.11 -29.05
CA GLU A 413 -1.46 9.84 -30.23
C GLU A 413 -2.64 10.46 -31.02
N GLN A 414 -2.43 11.64 -31.60
CA GLN A 414 -3.42 12.33 -32.45
C GLN A 414 -2.89 12.47 -33.87
N LYS A 415 -3.70 12.03 -34.85
CA LYS A 415 -3.34 11.97 -36.27
C LYS A 415 -4.51 12.38 -37.15
N THR A 416 -4.21 12.76 -38.37
CA THR A 416 -5.21 13.06 -39.41
C THR A 416 -5.02 12.13 -40.60
N TYR A 417 -6.12 11.57 -41.12
CA TYR A 417 -6.12 10.61 -42.22
C TYR A 417 -6.92 11.09 -43.43
N ASN A 418 -6.61 10.57 -44.62
CA ASN A 418 -7.40 10.81 -45.84
C ASN A 418 -8.60 9.86 -45.92
N SER A 419 -8.42 8.61 -45.48
CA SER A 419 -9.43 7.56 -45.52
C SER A 419 -9.30 6.62 -44.32
N GLU A 420 -10.31 5.77 -44.10
CA GLU A 420 -10.34 4.81 -42.99
C GLU A 420 -9.38 3.63 -43.21
N ASP A 421 -8.99 3.37 -44.46
CA ASP A 421 -8.05 2.29 -44.81
C ASP A 421 -6.61 2.60 -44.38
N GLU A 422 -6.31 3.85 -44.03
CA GLU A 422 -4.99 4.30 -43.54
C GLU A 422 -4.82 4.08 -42.02
N PHE A 423 -5.85 3.59 -41.30
CA PHE A 423 -5.75 3.35 -39.85
C PHE A 423 -4.76 2.23 -39.52
N THR A 424 -3.98 2.40 -38.45
CA THR A 424 -3.02 1.38 -38.03
C THR A 424 -3.74 0.29 -37.24
N GLN A 425 -3.71 -0.97 -37.71
CA GLN A 425 -4.45 -2.09 -37.08
C GLN A 425 -4.04 -2.41 -35.63
N SER A 426 -2.90 -1.90 -35.16
CA SER A 426 -2.37 -2.16 -33.82
C SER A 426 -2.85 -1.18 -32.74
N ALA A 427 -3.62 -0.15 -33.08
CA ALA A 427 -4.08 0.88 -32.14
C ALA A 427 -5.61 0.92 -32.02
N LYS A 428 -6.12 1.18 -30.81
CA LYS A 428 -7.54 1.39 -30.55
C LYS A 428 -7.90 2.86 -30.78
N ILE A 429 -8.95 3.11 -31.55
CA ILE A 429 -9.46 4.47 -31.79
C ILE A 429 -10.28 4.93 -30.57
N LEU A 430 -9.83 6.00 -29.92
CA LEU A 430 -10.52 6.63 -28.77
C LEU A 430 -11.60 7.62 -29.23
N LYS A 431 -11.30 8.41 -30.27
CA LYS A 431 -12.24 9.38 -30.84
C LYS A 431 -11.96 9.58 -32.32
N LYS A 432 -13.03 9.76 -33.10
CA LYS A 432 -13.03 9.99 -34.54
C LYS A 432 -13.97 11.14 -34.87
N GLU A 433 -13.47 12.14 -35.58
CA GLU A 433 -14.25 13.28 -36.09
C GLU A 433 -14.00 13.45 -37.57
N ILE A 434 -15.02 13.83 -38.33
CA ILE A 434 -14.91 14.09 -39.76
C ILE A 434 -14.99 15.59 -39.99
N PHE A 435 -13.95 16.15 -40.59
CA PHE A 435 -13.93 17.52 -41.08
C PHE A 435 -14.19 17.52 -42.58
N GLU A 436 -15.26 18.16 -43.02
CA GLU A 436 -15.59 18.32 -44.43
C GLU A 436 -15.91 19.79 -44.71
N GLU A 437 -15.16 20.40 -45.63
CA GLU A 437 -15.29 21.81 -45.95
C GLU A 437 -15.19 22.03 -47.47
N LYS A 438 -16.13 22.80 -48.02
CA LYS A 438 -16.15 23.21 -49.42
C LYS A 438 -15.72 24.66 -49.54
N ASN A 439 -14.61 24.90 -50.24
CA ASN A 439 -14.19 26.25 -50.54
C ASN A 439 -15.03 26.82 -51.70
N SER A 440 -16.11 27.52 -51.37
CA SER A 440 -16.97 28.19 -52.35
C SER A 440 -16.40 29.49 -52.92
N THR A 441 -15.19 29.88 -52.51
CA THR A 441 -14.52 31.11 -52.96
C THR A 441 -13.46 30.82 -54.02
N ASP A 442 -13.08 31.89 -54.70
CA ASP A 442 -12.11 31.98 -55.78
C ASP A 442 -10.66 32.17 -55.26
N LYS A 443 -10.47 32.14 -53.94
CA LYS A 443 -9.16 32.22 -53.27
C LYS A 443 -8.84 30.92 -52.55
N VAL A 444 -7.55 30.60 -52.43
CA VAL A 444 -7.09 29.48 -51.59
C VAL A 444 -7.37 29.80 -50.12
N ARG A 445 -7.94 28.85 -49.39
CA ARG A 445 -8.10 28.92 -47.93
C ARG A 445 -7.15 27.95 -47.27
N VAL A 446 -6.47 28.37 -46.20
CA VAL A 446 -5.60 27.50 -45.41
C VAL A 446 -6.30 27.18 -44.11
N TYR A 447 -6.31 25.89 -43.77
CA TYR A 447 -6.82 25.38 -42.51
C TYR A 447 -5.68 24.70 -41.76
N GLU A 448 -5.54 25.07 -40.50
CA GLU A 448 -4.58 24.49 -39.57
C GLU A 448 -5.34 23.70 -38.50
N PHE A 449 -4.88 22.47 -38.27
CA PHE A 449 -5.45 21.56 -37.29
C PHE A 449 -4.54 21.52 -36.08
N TYR A 450 -5.04 21.93 -34.93
CA TYR A 450 -4.30 22.01 -33.68
C TYR A 450 -4.82 20.97 -32.69
N GLU A 451 -3.92 20.40 -31.90
CA GLU A 451 -4.34 19.71 -30.67
C GLU A 451 -4.96 20.75 -29.73
N GLN A 452 -5.98 20.35 -28.99
CA GLN A 452 -6.56 21.20 -27.96
C GLN A 452 -6.03 20.74 -26.60
N LEU A 453 -5.41 21.66 -25.86
CA LEU A 453 -4.82 21.42 -24.54
C LEU A 453 -5.77 21.86 -23.43
N GLN A 454 -5.86 21.06 -22.38
CA GLN A 454 -6.68 21.28 -21.21
C GLN A 454 -5.78 21.50 -19.98
N PRO A 455 -5.79 22.71 -19.38
CA PRO A 455 -5.11 22.94 -18.12
C PRO A 455 -5.90 22.37 -16.94
N TYR A 456 -5.18 21.78 -16.00
CA TYR A 456 -5.64 21.29 -14.71
C TYR A 456 -4.78 21.88 -13.60
N LEU A 457 -5.41 22.18 -12.46
CA LEU A 457 -4.76 22.57 -11.22
C LEU A 457 -5.18 21.58 -10.14
N THR A 458 -4.22 20.91 -9.52
CA THR A 458 -4.49 20.06 -8.36
C THR A 458 -3.88 20.70 -7.12
N LEU A 459 -4.71 20.85 -6.09
CA LEU A 459 -4.32 21.33 -4.77
C LEU A 459 -4.35 20.17 -3.79
N LEU A 460 -3.29 20.00 -3.02
CA LEU A 460 -3.24 19.09 -1.88
C LEU A 460 -3.58 19.90 -0.63
N VAL A 461 -4.67 19.52 0.04
CA VAL A 461 -5.27 20.30 1.12
C VAL A 461 -5.30 19.49 2.40
N LEU A 462 -4.64 19.97 3.45
CA LEU A 462 -4.76 19.46 4.82
C LEU A 462 -6.09 19.90 5.41
N ARG A 463 -7.00 18.95 5.65
CA ARG A 463 -8.38 19.21 6.12
C ARG A 463 -8.50 19.16 7.62
N HIS A 464 -7.96 18.11 8.24
CA HIS A 464 -8.13 17.81 9.65
C HIS A 464 -6.87 17.20 10.25
N VAL A 465 -6.69 17.43 11.56
CA VAL A 465 -5.58 16.91 12.34
C VAL A 465 -6.10 16.33 13.64
N ARG A 466 -5.63 15.12 13.97
CA ARG A 466 -6.01 14.32 15.14
C ARG A 466 -4.77 13.68 15.75
N VAL A 467 -4.93 13.02 16.90
CA VAL A 467 -3.86 12.22 17.51
C VAL A 467 -4.28 10.77 17.56
N GLY A 468 -3.37 9.90 17.15
CA GLY A 468 -3.53 8.45 17.19
C GLY A 468 -2.67 7.85 18.28
N TYR A 469 -3.14 6.80 18.94
CA TYR A 469 -2.33 5.95 19.80
C TYR A 469 -2.46 4.50 19.37
N SER A 470 -1.35 3.80 19.21
CA SER A 470 -1.35 2.34 19.10
C SER A 470 -0.54 1.78 20.25
N ASP A 471 -1.04 0.71 20.86
CA ASP A 471 -0.29 -0.13 21.80
C ASP A 471 0.61 -1.14 21.08
N GLY A 472 0.58 -1.16 19.75
CA GLY A 472 1.28 -2.12 18.90
C GLY A 472 0.53 -3.44 18.70
N THR A 473 -0.63 -3.64 19.33
CA THR A 473 -1.42 -4.88 19.23
C THR A 473 -2.72 -4.70 18.46
N THR A 474 -3.28 -3.48 18.43
CA THR A 474 -4.58 -3.18 17.81
C THR A 474 -4.56 -1.97 16.87
N ARG A 475 -5.70 -1.71 16.18
CA ARG A 475 -5.95 -0.47 15.41
C ARG A 475 -5.52 0.73 16.25
N PRO A 476 -4.75 1.68 15.69
CA PRO A 476 -4.51 2.94 16.38
C PRO A 476 -5.86 3.60 16.73
N GLU A 477 -6.06 3.86 18.01
CA GLU A 477 -7.17 4.67 18.50
C GLU A 477 -6.93 6.11 18.09
N VAL A 478 -7.83 6.69 17.30
CA VAL A 478 -7.71 8.08 16.82
C VAL A 478 -8.71 8.95 17.56
N VAL A 479 -8.20 10.01 18.20
CA VAL A 479 -8.99 10.97 18.97
C VAL A 479 -8.81 12.39 18.44
N GLU A 480 -9.82 13.22 18.63
CA GLU A 480 -9.73 14.66 18.37
C GLU A 480 -8.73 15.34 19.31
N LEU A 481 -8.12 16.45 18.88
CA LEU A 481 -7.15 17.19 19.71
C LEU A 481 -7.75 17.65 21.05
N SER A 482 -9.06 17.92 21.11
CA SER A 482 -9.76 18.26 22.34
C SER A 482 -9.78 17.10 23.37
N ALA A 483 -9.67 15.86 22.91
CA ALA A 483 -9.59 14.66 23.74
C ALA A 483 -8.14 14.23 24.00
N LEU A 484 -7.14 14.97 23.50
CA LEU A 484 -5.72 14.64 23.65
C LEU A 484 -5.34 14.42 25.11
N ARG A 485 -5.73 15.34 26.00
CA ARG A 485 -5.36 15.25 27.42
C ARG A 485 -5.81 13.94 28.06
N GLY A 486 -7.07 13.55 27.83
CA GLY A 486 -7.60 12.28 28.34
C GLY A 486 -6.91 11.05 27.74
N LEU A 487 -6.47 11.13 26.48
CA LEU A 487 -5.64 10.08 25.87
C LEU A 487 -4.26 10.01 26.55
N LEU A 488 -3.56 11.15 26.68
CA LEU A 488 -2.22 11.21 27.28
C LEU A 488 -2.20 10.76 28.74
N ASP A 489 -3.23 11.11 29.51
CA ASP A 489 -3.41 10.66 30.90
C ASP A 489 -3.54 9.14 31.02
N ARG A 490 -4.09 8.48 30.00
CA ARG A 490 -4.24 7.02 29.98
C ARG A 490 -2.99 6.30 29.49
N VAL A 491 -2.23 6.87 28.57
CA VAL A 491 -1.17 6.14 27.84
C VAL A 491 0.25 6.48 28.30
N LEU A 492 0.50 7.68 28.83
CA LEU A 492 1.85 8.12 29.24
C LEU A 492 2.09 8.03 30.75
N VAL A 493 3.27 7.53 31.13
CA VAL A 493 3.66 7.34 32.54
C VAL A 493 3.97 8.66 33.26
N GLU A 494 4.62 9.60 32.56
CA GLU A 494 5.18 10.81 33.17
C GLU A 494 4.38 12.08 32.78
N PRO A 495 3.79 12.82 33.74
CA PRO A 495 3.05 14.06 33.46
C PRO A 495 3.88 15.15 32.76
N ALA A 496 5.19 15.20 33.04
CA ALA A 496 6.10 16.14 32.39
C ALA A 496 6.15 15.94 30.87
N ARG A 497 6.08 14.69 30.40
CA ARG A 497 6.08 14.35 28.97
C ARG A 497 4.80 14.78 28.27
N GLN A 498 3.67 14.71 28.96
CA GLN A 498 2.40 15.20 28.41
C GLN A 498 2.48 16.70 28.09
N THR A 499 3.08 17.47 28.99
CA THR A 499 3.27 18.93 28.81
C THR A 499 4.21 19.21 27.65
N GLN A 500 5.33 18.47 27.56
CA GLN A 500 6.27 18.60 26.44
C GLN A 500 5.62 18.27 25.08
N LEU A 501 4.86 17.18 25.02
CA LEU A 501 4.17 16.76 23.80
C LEU A 501 3.10 17.76 23.38
N THR A 502 2.29 18.25 24.32
CA THR A 502 1.27 19.27 24.06
C THR A 502 1.91 20.55 23.52
N GLY A 503 3.01 21.01 24.13
CA GLY A 503 3.76 22.17 23.65
C GLY A 503 4.41 21.95 22.29
N TYR A 504 4.92 20.74 22.01
CA TYR A 504 5.45 20.36 20.70
C TYR A 504 4.36 20.43 19.62
N LEU A 505 3.22 19.76 19.83
CA LEU A 505 2.09 19.80 18.91
C LEU A 505 1.59 21.22 18.69
N GLY A 506 1.55 22.04 19.76
CA GLY A 506 1.16 23.45 19.68
C GLY A 506 2.06 24.24 18.72
N ARG A 507 3.38 24.06 18.81
CA ARG A 507 4.33 24.72 17.91
C ARG A 507 4.24 24.21 16.48
N GLU A 508 4.11 22.90 16.28
CA GLU A 508 4.02 22.31 14.95
C GLU A 508 2.73 22.74 14.22
N LEU A 509 1.58 22.70 14.90
CA LEU A 509 0.28 23.02 14.31
C LEU A 509 0.02 24.52 14.19
N ALA A 510 0.72 25.36 14.95
CA ALA A 510 0.72 26.81 14.76
C ALA A 510 1.55 27.27 13.54
N ASN A 511 2.48 26.42 13.06
CA ASN A 511 3.43 26.77 12.02
C ASN A 511 3.42 25.75 10.87
N VAL A 512 2.24 25.33 10.42
CA VAL A 512 2.11 24.45 9.26
C VAL A 512 2.51 25.23 8.01
N THR A 513 3.48 24.72 7.25
CA THR A 513 3.95 25.38 6.03
C THR A 513 2.93 25.20 4.90
N ASP A 514 2.46 26.30 4.30
CA ASP A 514 1.61 26.28 3.11
C ASP A 514 2.43 26.11 1.82
N GLN A 515 1.75 26.03 0.68
CA GLN A 515 2.38 25.85 -0.64
C GLN A 515 3.37 26.96 -1.03
N GLU A 516 3.24 28.15 -0.44
CA GLU A 516 4.15 29.29 -0.66
C GLU A 516 5.34 29.29 0.31
N GLY A 517 5.46 28.28 1.18
CA GLY A 517 6.47 28.22 2.22
C GLY A 517 6.14 29.08 3.44
N LYS A 518 4.92 29.62 3.55
CA LYS A 518 4.52 30.51 4.65
C LYS A 518 3.88 29.72 5.79
N PRO A 519 4.15 30.08 7.06
CA PRO A 519 3.53 29.42 8.19
C PRO A 519 2.04 29.81 8.30
N ARG A 520 1.21 28.81 8.55
CA ARG A 520 -0.22 28.91 8.81
C ARG A 520 -0.56 28.18 10.10
N SER A 521 -1.37 28.82 10.94
CA SER A 521 -1.86 28.19 12.17
C SER A 521 -3.15 27.41 11.91
N LEU A 522 -3.22 26.18 12.39
CA LEU A 522 -4.45 25.42 12.55
C LEU A 522 -5.12 25.69 13.91
N LEU A 523 -4.42 26.36 14.83
CA LEU A 523 -4.84 26.58 16.20
C LEU A 523 -5.35 28.00 16.41
N MET A 524 -6.45 28.09 17.16
CA MET A 524 -6.95 29.34 17.74
C MET A 524 -6.13 29.70 18.98
N ASP A 525 -5.79 28.69 19.79
CA ASP A 525 -4.92 28.81 20.96
C ASP A 525 -3.91 27.65 20.95
N SER A 526 -2.62 27.99 21.00
CA SER A 526 -1.53 27.03 21.02
C SER A 526 -1.37 26.28 22.35
N SER A 527 -1.87 26.83 23.45
CA SER A 527 -1.75 26.26 24.78
C SER A 527 -2.78 25.15 25.04
N ASP A 528 -4.01 25.35 24.58
CA ASP A 528 -5.12 24.40 24.72
C ASP A 528 -5.38 23.55 23.46
N LEU A 529 -4.54 23.70 22.42
CA LEU A 529 -4.65 22.99 21.13
C LEU A 529 -6.04 23.07 20.50
N VAL A 530 -6.72 24.21 20.65
CA VAL A 530 -8.06 24.42 20.11
C VAL A 530 -7.95 24.69 18.61
N LEU A 531 -8.52 23.80 17.79
CA LEU A 531 -8.55 23.97 16.33
C LEU A 531 -9.42 25.17 15.91
N LEU A 532 -8.96 25.89 14.91
CA LEU A 532 -9.78 26.86 14.17
C LEU A 532 -10.88 26.11 13.41
N ARG A 533 -12.15 26.43 13.69
CA ARG A 533 -13.30 25.71 13.11
C ARG A 533 -13.42 25.87 11.59
N ASN A 534 -12.95 26.99 11.05
CA ASN A 534 -13.08 27.38 9.65
C ASN A 534 -11.72 27.80 9.07
N VAL A 535 -10.72 26.93 9.14
CA VAL A 535 -9.48 27.18 8.38
C VAL A 535 -9.82 27.13 6.90
N THR A 536 -9.49 28.19 6.16
CA THR A 536 -9.63 28.27 4.71
C THR A 536 -8.36 28.84 4.11
N SER A 537 -7.98 28.32 2.95
CA SER A 537 -6.85 28.83 2.17
C SER A 537 -7.33 29.33 0.84
N THR A 538 -6.62 30.33 0.33
CA THR A 538 -6.87 30.92 -0.98
C THR A 538 -5.70 30.67 -1.90
N TYR A 539 -5.98 30.31 -3.15
CA TYR A 539 -4.99 30.15 -4.21
C TYR A 539 -5.31 31.10 -5.36
N GLN A 540 -4.30 31.78 -5.91
CA GLN A 540 -4.47 32.64 -7.07
C GLN A 540 -4.02 31.90 -8.32
N VAL A 541 -4.96 31.66 -9.24
CA VAL A 541 -4.67 31.05 -10.55
C VAL A 541 -4.84 32.09 -11.64
N GLN A 542 -3.96 32.09 -12.64
CA GLN A 542 -4.14 32.93 -13.83
C GLN A 542 -5.10 32.26 -14.81
N ARG A 543 -6.06 33.04 -15.30
CA ARG A 543 -6.97 32.67 -16.40
C ARG A 543 -6.24 32.77 -17.74
N ALA A 544 -6.84 32.13 -18.76
CA ALA A 544 -6.34 32.20 -20.13
C ALA A 544 -6.30 33.63 -20.71
N ASP A 545 -7.12 34.55 -20.19
CA ASP A 545 -7.14 35.97 -20.58
C ASP A 545 -6.14 36.85 -19.80
N GLY A 546 -5.29 36.24 -18.95
CA GLY A 546 -4.29 36.93 -18.14
C GLY A 546 -4.83 37.54 -16.84
N THR A 547 -6.13 37.47 -16.57
CA THR A 547 -6.70 37.92 -15.28
C THR A 547 -6.53 36.84 -14.19
N ALA A 548 -6.56 37.22 -12.92
CA ALA A 548 -6.47 36.26 -11.81
C ALA A 548 -7.86 35.81 -11.33
N GLN A 549 -7.95 34.54 -10.95
CA GLN A 549 -9.08 33.96 -10.23
C GLN A 549 -8.60 33.49 -8.86
N THR A 550 -9.37 33.84 -7.83
CA THR A 550 -9.15 33.33 -6.47
C THR A 550 -9.96 32.07 -6.25
N ILE A 551 -9.27 30.97 -5.93
CA ILE A 551 -9.86 29.71 -5.51
C ILE A 551 -9.81 29.66 -3.98
N THR A 552 -10.93 29.34 -3.33
CA THR A 552 -10.98 29.19 -1.87
C THR A 552 -11.30 27.75 -1.51
N VAL A 553 -10.48 27.16 -0.65
CA VAL A 553 -10.62 25.77 -0.21
C VAL A 553 -10.67 25.71 1.32
N ARG A 554 -11.35 24.70 1.87
CA ARG A 554 -11.41 24.48 3.32
C ARG A 554 -10.17 23.73 3.79
N GLY A 555 -9.38 24.30 4.69
CA GLY A 555 -8.12 23.73 5.17
C GLY A 555 -6.90 24.52 4.70
N ILE A 556 -5.72 23.92 4.86
CA ILE A 556 -4.44 24.50 4.44
C ILE A 556 -4.00 23.86 3.13
N ILE A 557 -3.74 24.67 2.10
CA ILE A 557 -3.10 24.17 0.88
C ILE A 557 -1.63 23.91 1.23
N THR A 558 -1.22 22.64 1.26
CA THR A 558 0.16 22.27 1.60
C THR A 558 1.02 22.10 0.34
N GLY A 559 0.41 21.92 -0.81
CA GLY A 559 1.10 21.89 -2.09
C GLY A 559 0.14 22.01 -3.27
N ASP A 560 0.69 22.40 -4.40
CA ASP A 560 -0.04 22.57 -5.65
C ASP A 560 0.76 22.04 -6.83
N ARG A 561 0.03 21.66 -7.88
CA ARG A 561 0.63 21.27 -9.14
C ARG A 561 -0.31 21.57 -10.29
N THR A 562 0.25 22.15 -11.34
CA THR A 562 -0.44 22.38 -12.60
C THR A 562 -0.03 21.34 -13.62
N TRP A 563 -1.00 20.93 -14.43
CA TRP A 563 -0.81 19.95 -15.49
C TRP A 563 -1.51 20.47 -16.74
N VAL A 564 -0.95 20.18 -17.90
CA VAL A 564 -1.59 20.46 -19.18
C VAL A 564 -1.64 19.16 -19.96
N GLU A 565 -2.83 18.79 -20.43
CA GLU A 565 -3.03 17.54 -21.16
C GLU A 565 -3.73 17.78 -22.50
N PRO A 566 -3.37 17.05 -23.56
CA PRO A 566 -4.15 17.03 -24.78
C PRO A 566 -5.55 16.46 -24.52
N THR A 567 -6.58 17.20 -24.90
CA THR A 567 -7.95 16.68 -25.00
C THR A 567 -8.07 15.74 -26.19
N TYR A 568 -9.11 14.92 -26.27
CA TYR A 568 -9.38 14.08 -27.45
C TYR A 568 -9.96 14.83 -28.65
N THR A 569 -9.89 16.16 -28.66
CA THR A 569 -10.49 17.01 -29.68
C THR A 569 -9.39 17.71 -30.47
N ILE A 570 -9.55 17.76 -31.78
CA ILE A 570 -8.69 18.52 -32.69
C ILE A 570 -9.46 19.79 -33.08
N THR A 571 -8.85 20.95 -32.87
CA THR A 571 -9.45 22.25 -33.24
C THR A 571 -8.97 22.65 -34.62
N CYS A 572 -9.89 23.01 -35.50
CA CYS A 572 -9.58 23.52 -36.84
C CYS A 572 -9.70 25.05 -36.85
N VAL A 573 -8.69 25.73 -37.39
CA VAL A 573 -8.63 27.19 -37.53
C VAL A 573 -8.38 27.54 -39.00
N GLN A 574 -9.20 28.40 -39.58
CA GLN A 574 -8.92 28.99 -40.89
C GLN A 574 -7.99 30.19 -40.71
N VAL A 575 -6.91 30.23 -41.50
CA VAL A 575 -5.83 31.23 -41.39
C VAL A 575 -5.72 32.09 -42.64
#